data_AF-A0A0C9YNM8-F1
#
_entry.id   AF-A0A0C9YNM8-F1
#
_cell.length_a   1.000
_cell.length_b   1.000
_cell.length_c   1.000
_cell.angle_alpha   90.00
_cell.angle_beta   90.00
_cell.angle_gamma   90.00
#
_symmetry.space_group_name_H-M   'P 1'
#
loop_
_entity.id
_entity.type
_entity.pdbx_description
1 polymer ?
#
loop_
_entity_poly.entity_id
_entity_poly.type
_entity_poly.pdbx_seq_one_letter_code
_entity_poly.pdbx_strand_id
1 'polypeptide(L)'
;NHWVCHKKPGCKSEFCFINPMDSGTHIPLTFQCLDCWAAAMLKGDATVTLEMPPNHQHFKMLPDQLVGQHLVLAEQHQQLEQAKSTSTLGSSSAPVMNVNFPAEMFQMFQQLQTIGPCMSIQEFSSTFNLSPSLEKKLSEQGYISTHTLCSATVDDLITSGILRGEIAQLCDAISCWSGSD
;
A
#
# COMPACT_ATOMS: atom_id res chain seq x y z
N ASN A 1 -11.89 14.52 14.39
CA ASN A 1 -12.98 15.30 13.76
C ASN A 1 -12.52 16.16 12.58
N HIS A 2 -11.31 15.98 12.02
CA HIS A 2 -10.80 16.93 11.03
C HIS A 2 -11.49 16.82 9.66
N TRP A 3 -12.01 15.64 9.31
CA TRP A 3 -12.71 15.38 8.05
C TRP A 3 -14.23 15.59 8.08
N VAL A 4 -14.79 16.01 9.22
CA VAL A 4 -16.24 16.18 9.35
C VAL A 4 -16.67 17.38 8.51
N CYS A 5 -17.70 17.22 7.68
CA CYS A 5 -18.18 18.31 6.85
C CYS A 5 -18.95 19.35 7.69
N HIS A 6 -18.46 20.58 7.70
CA HIS A 6 -19.09 21.70 8.41
C HIS A 6 -19.99 22.56 7.52
N LYS A 7 -20.04 22.31 6.20
CA LYS A 7 -20.91 23.03 5.26
C LYS A 7 -22.30 22.39 5.13
N LYS A 8 -23.10 22.51 6.19
CA LYS A 8 -24.54 22.21 6.15
C LYS A 8 -25.36 23.48 6.43
N PRO A 9 -26.42 23.77 5.65
CA PRO A 9 -26.93 23.05 4.48
C PRO A 9 -26.14 23.39 3.19
N GLY A 10 -25.68 22.39 2.44
CA GLY A 10 -24.95 22.63 1.18
C GLY A 10 -24.14 21.43 0.70
N CYS A 11 -23.65 20.61 1.63
CA CYS A 11 -22.99 19.35 1.34
C CYS A 11 -23.80 18.16 1.86
N LYS A 12 -23.99 17.16 0.99
CA LYS A 12 -24.68 15.90 1.33
C LYS A 12 -23.76 14.86 1.97
N SER A 13 -22.45 15.08 1.92
CA SER A 13 -21.47 14.17 2.52
C SER A 13 -21.27 14.45 4.00
N GLU A 14 -21.03 13.40 4.77
CA GLU A 14 -20.64 13.48 6.18
C GLU A 14 -19.15 13.79 6.33
N PHE A 15 -18.34 13.32 5.39
CA PHE A 15 -16.89 13.49 5.39
C PHE A 15 -16.43 14.25 4.15
N CYS A 16 -15.59 15.26 4.34
CA CYS A 16 -15.05 16.08 3.28
C CYS A 16 -13.59 16.43 3.55
N PHE A 17 -12.80 16.48 2.49
CA PHE A 17 -11.50 17.13 2.52
C PHE A 17 -11.73 18.64 2.50
N ILE A 18 -11.29 19.34 3.54
CA ILE A 18 -11.38 20.81 3.63
C ILE A 18 -9.99 21.34 3.28
N ASN A 19 -9.89 22.14 2.23
CA ASN A 19 -8.62 22.73 1.87
C ASN A 19 -8.21 23.74 2.95
N PRO A 20 -7.06 23.57 3.62
CA PRO A 20 -6.62 24.50 4.65
C PRO A 20 -6.29 25.89 4.09
N MET A 21 -6.00 25.99 2.79
CA MET A 21 -5.64 27.25 2.14
C MET A 21 -6.86 28.13 1.81
N ASP A 22 -8.05 27.55 1.66
CA ASP A 22 -9.28 28.29 1.52
C ASP A 22 -10.42 27.63 2.29
N SER A 23 -10.82 28.25 3.41
CA SER A 23 -11.84 27.72 4.34
C SER A 23 -13.25 27.57 3.72
N GLY A 24 -13.40 27.85 2.43
CA GLY A 24 -14.65 27.82 1.69
C GLY A 24 -14.83 26.60 0.79
N THR A 25 -13.77 25.96 0.29
CA THR A 25 -13.93 24.82 -0.62
C THR A 25 -13.67 23.52 0.11
N HIS A 26 -14.50 22.53 -0.20
CA HIS A 26 -14.37 21.19 0.35
C HIS A 26 -14.76 20.18 -0.71
N ILE A 27 -14.13 19.02 -0.65
CA ILE A 27 -14.37 17.91 -1.58
C ILE A 27 -15.05 16.80 -0.78
N PRO A 28 -16.26 16.37 -1.17
CA PRO A 28 -16.89 15.18 -0.60
C PRO A 28 -15.98 13.95 -0.72
N LEU A 29 -15.66 13.31 0.41
CA LEU A 29 -14.89 12.07 0.41
C LEU A 29 -15.82 10.90 0.08
N THR A 30 -16.11 10.73 -1.21
CA THR A 30 -16.78 9.53 -1.72
C THR A 30 -15.80 8.35 -1.77
N PHE A 31 -16.33 7.13 -1.82
CA PHE A 31 -15.50 5.93 -1.98
C PHE A 31 -14.55 6.04 -3.18
N GLN A 32 -15.01 6.58 -4.31
CA GLN A 32 -14.17 6.80 -5.49
C GLN A 32 -13.01 7.77 -5.25
N CYS A 33 -13.20 8.81 -4.43
CA CYS A 33 -12.12 9.72 -4.05
C CYS A 33 -11.09 9.02 -3.16
N LEU A 34 -11.55 8.19 -2.21
CA LEU A 34 -10.69 7.40 -1.34
C LEU A 34 -9.89 6.35 -2.12
N ASP A 35 -10.50 5.66 -3.08
CA ASP A 35 -9.81 4.70 -3.95
C ASP A 35 -8.72 5.38 -4.79
N CYS A 36 -9.02 6.55 -5.35
CA CYS A 36 -8.03 7.34 -6.09
C CYS A 36 -6.89 7.81 -5.19
N TRP A 37 -7.19 8.21 -3.95
CA TRP A 37 -6.19 8.64 -2.99
C TRP A 37 -5.28 7.49 -2.56
N ALA A 38 -5.85 6.34 -2.20
CA ALA A 38 -5.12 5.13 -1.87
C ALA A 38 -4.22 4.66 -3.03
N ALA A 39 -4.76 4.65 -4.25
CA ALA A 39 -3.99 4.28 -5.45
C ALA A 39 -2.81 5.24 -5.70
N ALA A 40 -2.97 6.54 -5.41
CA ALA A 40 -1.90 7.51 -5.55
C ALA A 40 -0.82 7.36 -4.46
N MET A 41 -1.22 7.05 -3.22
CA MET A 41 -0.28 6.72 -2.14
C MET A 41 0.52 5.46 -2.47
N LEU A 42 -0.12 4.44 -3.05
CA LEU A 42 0.54 3.21 -3.50
C LEU A 42 1.53 3.42 -4.65
N LYS A 43 1.34 4.45 -5.48
CA LYS A 43 2.30 4.83 -6.52
C LYS A 43 3.57 5.48 -5.97
N GLY A 44 3.62 5.83 -4.68
CA GLY A 44 4.76 6.47 -4.05
C GLY A 44 4.96 7.92 -4.51
N ASP A 45 3.88 8.58 -4.91
CA ASP A 45 3.94 10.00 -5.26
C ASP A 45 4.19 10.81 -3.98
N ALA A 46 5.40 11.35 -3.82
CA ALA A 46 5.87 12.00 -2.59
C ALA A 46 5.04 13.24 -2.18
N THR A 47 4.16 13.69 -3.08
CA THR A 47 3.22 14.79 -2.87
C THR A 47 1.89 14.35 -2.24
N VAL A 48 1.64 13.04 -2.15
CA VAL A 48 0.38 12.47 -1.67
C VAL A 48 0.57 11.92 -0.27
N THR A 49 0.02 12.61 0.71
CA THR A 49 0.07 12.20 2.12
C THR A 49 -1.33 11.97 2.65
N LEU A 50 -1.46 11.45 3.87
CA LEU A 50 -2.76 11.31 4.53
C LEU A 50 -3.50 12.65 4.67
N GLU A 51 -2.76 13.75 4.65
CA GLU A 51 -3.27 15.11 4.79
C GLU A 51 -3.32 15.86 3.44
N MET A 52 -2.77 15.28 2.37
CA MET A 52 -2.63 15.93 1.07
C MET A 52 -3.06 14.98 -0.06
N PRO A 53 -4.27 15.17 -0.63
CA PRO A 53 -4.78 14.33 -1.69
C PRO A 53 -3.98 14.52 -2.98
N PRO A 54 -4.03 13.53 -3.90
CA PRO A 54 -3.31 13.61 -5.16
C PRO A 54 -3.83 14.76 -6.03
N ASN A 55 -2.93 15.33 -6.84
CA ASN A 55 -3.28 16.25 -7.91
C ASN A 55 -3.94 15.48 -9.09
N HIS A 56 -5.09 14.88 -8.81
CA HIS A 56 -5.87 14.04 -9.72
C HIS A 56 -7.17 14.74 -10.11
N GLN A 57 -7.77 14.41 -11.26
CA GLN A 57 -9.00 15.05 -11.75
C GLN A 57 -10.17 14.99 -10.74
N HIS A 58 -10.28 13.89 -9.98
CA HIS A 58 -11.26 13.74 -8.90
C HIS A 58 -11.01 14.67 -7.69
N PHE A 59 -9.82 15.28 -7.64
CA PHE A 59 -9.39 16.24 -6.63
C PHE A 59 -9.01 17.61 -7.24
N LYS A 60 -9.23 17.84 -8.54
CA LYS A 60 -8.92 19.11 -9.18
C LYS A 60 -9.92 20.17 -8.74
N MET A 61 -9.44 21.08 -7.89
CA MET A 61 -10.16 22.26 -7.40
C MET A 61 -10.10 23.41 -8.41
N LEU A 62 -10.64 23.22 -9.62
CA LEU A 62 -10.76 24.32 -10.57
C LEU A 62 -12.23 24.67 -10.84
N PRO A 63 -12.60 25.96 -10.80
CA PRO A 63 -13.85 26.42 -11.39
C PRO A 63 -13.81 26.18 -12.90
N ASP A 64 -14.97 25.88 -13.49
CA ASP A 64 -15.23 25.44 -14.88
C ASP A 64 -14.61 26.27 -16.03
N GLN A 65 -13.79 27.29 -15.78
CA GLN A 65 -13.39 28.29 -16.78
C GLN A 65 -11.95 28.24 -17.30
N LEU A 66 -11.12 27.25 -16.93
CA LEU A 66 -9.72 27.17 -17.40
C LEU A 66 -9.35 25.83 -18.05
N VAL A 67 -10.17 25.38 -19.01
CA VAL A 67 -9.91 24.20 -19.87
C VAL A 67 -8.83 24.46 -20.95
N GLY A 68 -8.09 25.56 -20.89
CA GLY A 68 -7.21 26.00 -21.97
C GLY A 68 -5.72 25.63 -21.90
N GLN A 69 -5.16 25.21 -20.76
CA GLN A 69 -3.69 25.26 -20.58
C GLN A 69 -2.99 23.94 -20.22
N HIS A 70 -3.68 22.81 -20.11
CA HIS A 70 -3.08 21.58 -19.56
C HIS A 70 -2.55 20.57 -20.60
N LEU A 71 -2.29 21.00 -21.83
CA LEU A 71 -1.89 20.15 -22.96
C LEU A 71 -0.37 19.83 -23.01
N VAL A 72 0.47 20.48 -22.21
CA VAL A 72 1.94 20.30 -22.30
C VAL A 72 2.40 18.95 -21.74
N LEU A 73 1.75 18.43 -20.69
CA LEU A 73 2.15 17.14 -20.08
C LEU A 73 1.54 15.92 -20.80
N ALA A 74 0.36 16.08 -21.42
CA ALA A 74 -0.25 15.02 -22.22
C ALA A 74 0.56 14.75 -23.50
N GLU A 75 1.12 15.82 -24.10
CA GLU A 75 1.96 15.73 -25.29
C GLU A 75 3.32 15.05 -25.00
N GLN A 76 3.88 15.26 -23.80
CA GLN A 76 5.10 14.58 -23.35
C GLN A 76 4.91 13.07 -23.17
N HIS A 77 3.74 12.65 -22.68
CA HIS A 77 3.43 11.23 -22.49
C HIS A 77 3.28 10.50 -23.84
N GLN A 78 2.70 11.17 -24.84
CA GLN A 78 2.53 10.62 -26.19
C GLN A 78 3.87 10.48 -26.94
N GLN A 79 4.85 11.37 -26.70
CA GLN A 79 6.21 11.23 -27.24
C GLN A 79 6.97 10.05 -26.62
N LEU A 80 6.74 9.75 -25.34
CA LEU A 80 7.39 8.62 -24.66
C LEU A 80 6.89 7.27 -25.18
N GLU A 81 5.61 7.18 -25.57
CA GLU A 81 5.03 5.95 -26.13
C GLU A 81 5.51 5.65 -27.57
N GLN A 82 5.84 6.68 -28.36
CA GLN A 82 6.40 6.48 -29.71
C GLN A 82 7.87 6.02 -29.68
N ALA A 83 8.63 6.31 -28.62
CA ALA A 83 10.02 5.88 -28.48
C ALA A 83 10.19 4.39 -28.10
N LYS A 84 9.11 3.67 -27.77
CA LYS A 84 9.15 2.26 -27.31
C LYS A 84 9.11 1.22 -28.45
N SER A 85 9.08 1.64 -29.71
CA SER A 85 8.90 0.74 -30.86
C SER A 85 10.08 0.70 -31.82
N THR A 86 11.33 0.82 -31.37
CA THR A 86 12.49 0.31 -32.14
C THR A 86 13.69 0.07 -31.23
N SER A 87 13.92 -1.18 -30.82
CA SER A 87 15.26 -1.75 -30.64
C SER A 87 15.15 -3.22 -30.25
N THR A 88 15.29 -4.07 -31.26
CA THR A 88 15.59 -5.49 -31.12
C THR A 88 17.11 -5.66 -31.00
N LEU A 89 17.52 -6.66 -30.20
CA LEU A 89 18.86 -7.26 -30.01
C LEU A 89 19.64 -6.83 -28.76
N GLY A 90 19.83 -7.78 -27.84
CA GLY A 90 21.04 -7.87 -27.01
C GLY A 90 20.84 -8.08 -25.52
N SER A 91 21.08 -9.32 -25.08
CA SER A 91 21.44 -9.76 -23.71
C SER A 91 20.40 -9.70 -22.58
N SER A 92 20.10 -10.90 -22.09
CA SER A 92 19.45 -11.22 -20.82
C SER A 92 20.15 -10.51 -19.65
N SER A 93 19.47 -9.54 -19.06
CA SER A 93 19.63 -9.14 -17.67
C SER A 93 18.22 -8.99 -17.14
N ALA A 94 17.79 -9.92 -16.28
CA ALA A 94 16.48 -9.87 -15.67
C ALA A 94 16.30 -8.52 -14.95
N PRO A 95 15.14 -7.85 -15.09
CA PRO A 95 14.92 -6.57 -14.44
C PRO A 95 14.97 -6.77 -12.93
N VAL A 96 15.98 -6.16 -12.29
CA VAL A 96 16.08 -6.10 -10.84
C VAL A 96 14.98 -5.17 -10.35
N MET A 97 13.86 -5.73 -9.91
CA MET A 97 12.83 -4.98 -9.22
C MET A 97 13.30 -4.68 -7.80
N ASN A 98 13.84 -3.48 -7.60
CA ASN A 98 14.13 -2.98 -6.27
C ASN A 98 12.83 -2.47 -5.64
N VAL A 99 12.17 -3.33 -4.87
CA VAL A 99 10.94 -2.97 -4.15
C VAL A 99 11.37 -2.33 -2.82
N ASN A 100 11.35 -1.00 -2.77
CA ASN A 100 11.63 -0.26 -1.55
C ASN A 100 10.37 -0.28 -0.68
N PHE A 101 10.42 -1.04 0.41
CA PHE A 101 9.33 -1.17 1.34
C PHE A 101 9.58 -0.28 2.56
N PRO A 102 8.57 0.49 2.98
CA PRO A 102 8.77 1.52 3.97
C PRO A 102 8.88 0.89 5.38
N ALA A 103 9.54 1.61 6.30
CA ALA A 103 9.98 1.08 7.59
C ALA A 103 8.81 0.61 8.49
N GLU A 104 7.59 1.03 8.17
CA GLU A 104 6.37 0.72 8.92
C GLU A 104 5.98 -0.75 8.81
N MET A 105 6.35 -1.47 7.73
CA MET A 105 6.14 -2.92 7.68
C MET A 105 6.96 -3.68 8.75
N PHE A 106 8.05 -3.09 9.24
CA PHE A 106 8.87 -3.68 10.29
C PHE A 106 8.27 -3.48 11.69
N GLN A 107 7.34 -2.53 11.86
CA GLN A 107 6.63 -2.30 13.12
C GLN A 107 5.49 -3.30 13.37
N MET A 108 5.00 -3.99 12.34
CA MET A 108 3.91 -4.96 12.48
C MET A 108 4.26 -6.09 13.45
N PHE A 109 5.50 -6.60 13.41
CA PHE A 109 5.95 -7.65 14.33
C PHE A 109 6.04 -7.19 15.79
N GLN A 110 6.24 -5.89 16.04
CA GLN A 110 6.34 -5.35 17.39
C GLN A 110 4.98 -5.06 18.04
N GLN A 111 3.91 -4.93 17.24
CA GLN A 111 2.57 -4.60 17.71
C GLN A 111 1.65 -5.81 17.90
N LEU A 112 2.12 -7.03 17.65
CA LEU A 112 1.40 -8.30 17.85
C LEU A 112 1.24 -8.68 19.34
N GLN A 113 0.76 -7.74 20.16
CA GLN A 113 0.51 -7.99 21.59
C GLN A 113 -0.78 -8.79 21.84
N THR A 114 -1.63 -8.95 20.82
CA THR A 114 -2.77 -9.88 20.86
C THR A 114 -2.34 -11.21 20.24
N ILE A 115 -1.75 -12.06 21.08
CA ILE A 115 -1.35 -13.42 20.70
C ILE A 115 -2.64 -14.21 20.46
N GLY A 116 -2.94 -14.51 19.19
CA GLY A 116 -4.02 -15.44 18.83
C GLY A 116 -3.77 -16.85 19.38
N PRO A 117 -4.67 -17.82 19.12
CA PRO A 117 -4.48 -19.19 19.62
C PRO A 117 -3.15 -19.77 19.13
N CYS A 118 -2.40 -20.38 20.07
CA CYS A 118 -1.16 -21.07 19.74
C CYS A 118 -1.46 -22.25 18.82
N MET A 119 -0.80 -22.30 17.67
CA MET A 119 -0.94 -23.38 16.69
C MET A 119 0.41 -23.74 16.09
N SER A 120 0.53 -24.95 15.57
CA SER A 120 1.72 -25.39 14.85
C SER A 120 1.90 -24.60 13.55
N ILE A 121 3.13 -24.52 13.02
CA ILE A 121 3.37 -23.90 11.71
C ILE A 121 2.62 -24.62 10.59
N GLN A 122 2.40 -25.93 10.70
CA GLN A 122 1.63 -26.69 9.71
C GLN A 122 0.14 -26.30 9.72
N GLU A 123 -0.46 -26.19 10.91
CA GLU A 123 -1.85 -25.71 11.05
C GLU A 123 -1.96 -24.27 10.56
N PHE A 124 -1.05 -23.39 10.97
CA PHE A 124 -1.01 -22.00 10.52
C PHE A 124 -0.90 -21.88 8.99
N SER A 125 0.02 -22.65 8.39
CA SER A 125 0.21 -22.66 6.94
C SER A 125 -1.04 -23.13 6.20
N SER A 126 -1.74 -24.12 6.76
CA SER A 126 -3.00 -24.63 6.20
C SER A 126 -4.14 -23.62 6.34
N THR A 127 -4.25 -22.95 7.48
CA THR A 127 -5.31 -21.96 7.76
C THR A 127 -5.18 -20.71 6.89
N PHE A 128 -3.95 -20.21 6.69
CA PHE A 128 -3.69 -18.96 5.98
C PHE A 128 -3.14 -19.16 4.56
N ASN A 129 -3.19 -20.39 4.03
CA ASN A 129 -2.72 -20.74 2.69
C ASN A 129 -1.29 -20.27 2.39
N LEU A 130 -0.37 -20.48 3.35
CA LEU A 130 1.05 -20.21 3.11
C LEU A 130 1.58 -21.14 2.03
N SER A 131 2.55 -20.66 1.25
CA SER A 131 3.17 -21.53 0.23
C SER A 131 3.92 -22.69 0.89
N PRO A 132 3.90 -23.91 0.30
CA PRO A 132 4.63 -25.06 0.86
C PRO A 132 6.15 -24.82 0.96
N SER A 133 6.69 -23.96 0.10
CA SER A 133 8.09 -23.52 0.16
C SER A 133 8.36 -22.68 1.40
N LEU A 134 7.44 -21.79 1.77
CA LEU A 134 7.57 -20.96 2.96
C LEU A 134 7.44 -21.79 4.24
N GLU A 135 6.45 -22.68 4.32
CA GLU A 135 6.27 -23.60 5.45
C GLU A 135 7.55 -24.43 5.70
N LYS A 136 8.12 -24.99 4.63
CA LYS A 136 9.36 -25.75 4.70
C LYS A 136 10.52 -24.91 5.22
N LYS A 137 10.70 -23.69 4.70
CA LYS A 137 11.76 -22.77 5.17
C LYS A 137 11.59 -22.43 6.65
N LEU A 138 10.37 -22.11 7.08
CA LEU A 138 10.09 -21.80 8.49
C LEU A 138 10.43 -23.00 9.39
N SER A 139 10.06 -24.21 8.96
CA SER A 139 10.36 -25.44 9.70
C SER A 139 11.87 -25.75 9.76
N GLU A 140 12.60 -25.54 8.66
CA GLU A 140 14.07 -25.72 8.60
C GLU A 140 14.83 -24.75 9.50
N GLN A 141 14.25 -23.57 9.77
CA GLN A 141 14.81 -22.56 10.67
C GLN A 141 14.39 -22.76 12.14
N GLY A 142 13.61 -23.81 12.44
CA GLY A 142 13.19 -24.14 13.80
C GLY A 142 11.96 -23.36 14.29
N TYR A 143 11.25 -22.65 13.41
CA TYR A 143 9.94 -22.08 13.75
C TYR A 143 8.92 -23.22 13.77
N ILE A 144 8.55 -23.68 14.97
CA ILE A 144 7.65 -24.83 15.16
C ILE A 144 6.22 -24.42 15.50
N SER A 145 6.03 -23.20 16.01
CA SER A 145 4.72 -22.66 16.40
C SER A 145 4.59 -21.17 16.09
N THR A 146 3.34 -20.68 16.05
CA THR A 146 3.05 -19.26 15.90
C THR A 146 3.71 -18.40 16.97
N HIS A 147 3.88 -18.92 18.19
CA HIS A 147 4.59 -18.23 19.27
C HIS A 147 6.08 -18.04 18.98
N THR A 148 6.77 -19.07 18.44
CA THR A 148 8.18 -18.92 18.03
C THR A 148 8.34 -17.97 16.85
N LEU A 149 7.32 -17.92 15.97
CA LEU A 149 7.29 -17.04 14.80
C LEU A 149 7.06 -15.58 15.17
N CYS A 150 6.26 -15.29 16.21
CA CYS A 150 6.02 -13.93 16.69
C CYS A 150 7.28 -13.26 17.25
N SER A 151 8.25 -14.06 17.71
CA SER A 151 9.55 -13.55 18.17
C SER A 151 10.54 -13.30 17.04
N ALA A 152 10.21 -13.68 15.80
CA ALA A 152 11.10 -13.50 14.65
C ALA A 152 11.10 -12.04 14.21
N THR A 153 12.29 -11.50 13.96
CA THR A 153 12.43 -10.19 13.31
C THR A 153 12.46 -10.34 11.79
N VAL A 154 12.13 -9.27 11.07
CA VAL A 154 12.25 -9.26 9.60
C VAL A 154 13.69 -9.53 9.16
N ASP A 155 14.68 -9.02 9.89
CA ASP A 155 16.10 -9.29 9.62
C ASP A 155 16.45 -10.77 9.78
N ASP A 156 15.89 -11.46 10.78
CA ASP A 156 16.08 -12.91 10.94
C ASP A 156 15.51 -13.66 9.72
N LEU A 157 14.29 -13.31 9.29
CA LEU A 157 13.62 -13.94 8.14
C LEU A 157 14.39 -13.72 6.83
N ILE A 158 14.90 -12.50 6.61
CA ILE A 158 15.74 -12.19 5.44
C ILE A 158 17.05 -12.98 5.49
N THR A 159 17.69 -13.04 6.66
CA THR A 159 18.95 -13.78 6.87
C THR A 159 18.77 -15.27 6.64
N SER A 160 17.58 -15.81 6.95
CA SER A 160 17.19 -17.19 6.68
C SER A 160 16.84 -17.49 5.21
N GLY A 161 16.95 -16.51 4.31
CA GLY A 161 16.67 -16.70 2.87
C GLY A 161 15.19 -16.71 2.51
N ILE A 162 14.34 -16.16 3.39
CA ILE A 162 12.92 -15.93 3.08
C ILE A 162 12.81 -14.68 2.20
N LEU A 163 12.09 -14.81 1.09
CA LEU A 163 11.95 -13.73 0.11
C LEU A 163 11.01 -12.66 0.65
N ARG A 164 11.21 -11.40 0.22
CA ARG A 164 10.36 -10.27 0.65
C ARG A 164 8.86 -10.50 0.38
N GLY A 165 8.51 -11.16 -0.74
CA GLY A 165 7.11 -11.50 -1.04
C GLY A 165 6.55 -12.57 -0.10
N GLU A 166 7.38 -13.52 0.34
CA GLU A 166 7.00 -14.53 1.34
C GLU A 166 6.83 -13.88 2.73
N ILE A 167 7.70 -12.91 3.07
CA ILE A 167 7.56 -12.12 4.30
C ILE A 167 6.26 -11.32 4.28
N ALA A 168 5.91 -10.69 3.15
CA ALA A 168 4.63 -9.97 3.03
C ALA A 168 3.43 -10.90 3.20
N GLN A 169 3.45 -12.10 2.58
CA GLN A 169 2.43 -13.13 2.78
C GLN A 169 2.33 -13.52 4.26
N LEU A 170 3.47 -13.68 4.93
CA LEU A 170 3.51 -14.03 6.34
C LEU A 170 2.95 -12.92 7.24
N CYS A 171 3.27 -11.64 6.97
CA CYS A 171 2.72 -10.50 7.70
C CYS A 171 1.20 -10.41 7.57
N ASP A 172 0.67 -10.63 6.36
CA ASP A 172 -0.77 -10.64 6.10
C ASP A 172 -1.48 -11.76 6.88
N ALA A 173 -0.92 -12.98 6.85
CA ALA A 173 -1.41 -14.13 7.60
C ALA A 173 -1.43 -13.86 9.12
N ILE A 174 -0.35 -13.30 9.66
CA ILE A 174 -0.23 -12.96 11.07
C ILE A 174 -1.21 -11.86 11.47
N SER A 175 -1.42 -10.86 10.61
CA SER A 175 -2.41 -9.79 10.84
C SER A 175 -3.82 -10.35 10.91
N CYS A 176 -4.19 -11.25 9.98
CA CYS A 176 -5.48 -11.93 9.99
C CYS A 176 -5.66 -12.83 11.22
N TRP A 177 -4.61 -13.54 11.63
CA TRP A 177 -4.61 -14.38 12.83
C TRP A 177 -4.82 -13.58 14.11
N SER A 178 -4.15 -12.43 14.26
CA SER A 178 -4.23 -11.59 15.47
C SER A 178 -5.55 -10.81 15.60
N GLY A 179 -6.30 -10.65 14.50
CA GLY A 179 -7.58 -9.94 14.46
C GLY A 179 -8.83 -10.84 14.48
N SER A 180 -8.64 -12.16 14.56
CA SER A 180 -9.74 -13.13 14.62
C SER A 180 -10.13 -13.40 16.08
N ASP A 181 -10.85 -12.47 16.71
CA ASP A 181 -11.50 -12.62 18.02
C ASP A 181 -13.02 -12.54 17.87
#